data_AF-A0A9W9ZUM1-F1
#
_entry.id   AF-A0A9W9ZUM1-F1
#
_cell.length_a   1.000
_cell.length_b   1.000
_cell.length_c   1.000
_cell.angle_alpha   90.00
_cell.angle_beta   90.00
_cell.angle_gamma   90.00
#
_symmetry.space_group_name_H-M   'P 1'
#
loop_
_entity.id
_entity.type
_entity.pdbx_description
1 polymer ?
#
loop_
_entity_poly.entity_id
_entity_poly.type
_entity_poly.pdbx_seq_one_letter_code
_entity_poly.pdbx_strand_id
1 'polypeptide(L)'
;CGTDAVLEEDYQQRIQLLEGENRKLTETFSEQTGGDRSAMQGGQLKQALDAKDQQIKILQQQLSQMQQLAGAAAATSRTDKISLRDFQIGDLILLVFDERYENYLVLSTGQTLFFLHPESMTGLDLATSGPKRRPWMLAQMTDKEYCQAKKPHNRFHVPVGTKFYRIQAKPCER
;
A
#
# COMPACT_ATOMS: atom_id res chain seq x y z
N CYS A 1 -42.06 35.78 -48.58
CA CYS A 1 -40.81 35.53 -49.34
C CYS A 1 -39.80 36.67 -49.12
N GLY A 2 -39.57 37.10 -47.87
CA GLY A 2 -38.73 38.28 -47.59
C GLY A 2 -38.02 38.27 -46.23
N THR A 3 -38.08 37.17 -45.49
CA THR A 3 -37.43 37.03 -44.16
C THR A 3 -36.08 36.34 -44.25
N ASP A 4 -35.89 35.41 -45.20
CA ASP A 4 -34.62 34.69 -45.37
C ASP A 4 -33.51 35.59 -45.92
N ALA A 5 -33.82 36.45 -46.90
CA ALA A 5 -32.84 37.37 -47.49
C ALA A 5 -32.28 38.38 -46.47
N VAL A 6 -33.14 38.87 -45.56
CA VAL A 6 -32.73 39.82 -44.51
C VAL A 6 -31.86 39.14 -43.46
N LEU A 7 -32.15 37.88 -43.12
CA LEU A 7 -31.32 37.10 -42.20
C LEU A 7 -29.94 36.82 -42.81
N GLU A 8 -29.90 36.46 -44.09
CA GLU A 8 -28.67 36.13 -44.81
C GLU A 8 -27.74 37.34 -44.98
N GLU A 9 -28.30 38.53 -45.24
CA GLU A 9 -27.54 39.78 -45.24
C GLU A 9 -26.96 40.12 -43.84
N ASP A 10 -27.71 39.90 -42.76
CA ASP A 10 -27.24 40.16 -41.39
C ASP A 10 -26.08 39.21 -41.00
N TYR A 11 -26.17 37.93 -41.38
CA TYR A 11 -25.07 36.99 -41.19
C TYR A 11 -23.82 37.36 -42.00
N GLN A 12 -23.98 37.79 -43.26
CA GLN A 12 -22.86 38.21 -44.09
C GLN A 12 -22.19 39.47 -43.54
N GLN A 13 -22.95 40.45 -43.06
CA GLN A 13 -22.41 41.64 -42.39
C GLN A 13 -21.66 41.28 -41.11
N ARG A 14 -22.19 40.34 -40.32
CA ARG A 14 -21.53 39.87 -39.09
C ARG A 14 -20.20 39.18 -39.38
N ILE A 15 -20.13 38.38 -40.44
CA ILE A 15 -18.89 37.70 -40.85
C ILE A 15 -17.84 38.73 -41.26
N GLN A 16 -18.19 39.72 -42.08
CA GLN A 16 -17.25 40.77 -42.50
C GLN A 16 -16.73 41.61 -41.33
N LEU A 17 -17.58 41.89 -40.34
CA LEU A 17 -17.17 42.59 -39.12
C LEU A 17 -16.14 41.77 -38.34
N LEU A 18 -16.41 40.49 -38.12
CA LEU A 18 -15.54 39.58 -37.39
C LEU A 18 -14.20 39.36 -38.11
N GLU A 19 -14.20 39.29 -39.44
CA GLU A 19 -12.97 39.20 -40.24
C GLU A 19 -12.13 40.48 -40.14
N GLY A 20 -12.78 41.65 -40.11
CA GLY A 20 -12.12 42.94 -39.89
C GLY A 20 -11.51 43.07 -38.49
N GLU A 21 -12.23 42.62 -37.46
CA GLU A 21 -11.73 42.58 -36.08
C GLU A 21 -10.55 41.62 -35.93
N ASN A 22 -10.62 40.42 -36.52
CA ASN A 22 -9.51 39.46 -36.51
C ASN A 22 -8.28 39.98 -37.25
N ARG A 23 -8.46 40.71 -38.36
CA ARG A 23 -7.35 41.36 -39.07
C ARG A 23 -6.66 42.39 -38.20
N LYS A 24 -7.42 43.28 -37.55
CA LYS A 24 -6.89 44.30 -36.62
C LYS A 24 -6.20 43.67 -35.40
N LEU A 25 -6.75 42.60 -34.85
CA LEU A 25 -6.12 41.82 -33.77
C LEU A 25 -4.79 41.23 -34.21
N THR A 26 -4.72 40.68 -35.43
CA THR A 26 -3.48 40.12 -36.00
C THR A 26 -2.42 41.19 -36.21
N GLU A 27 -2.82 42.37 -36.72
CA GLU A 27 -1.92 43.52 -36.90
C GLU A 27 -1.43 44.06 -35.54
N THR A 28 -2.32 44.15 -34.53
CA THR A 28 -1.95 44.56 -33.17
C THR A 28 -1.02 43.55 -32.48
N PHE A 29 -1.20 42.24 -32.72
CA PHE A 29 -0.30 41.18 -32.24
C PHE A 29 1.07 41.24 -32.93
N SER A 30 1.10 41.58 -34.22
CA SER A 30 2.36 41.78 -34.96
C SER A 30 3.11 43.04 -34.52
N GLU A 31 2.41 44.10 -34.13
CA GLU A 31 3.02 45.34 -33.62
C GLU A 31 3.47 45.21 -32.15
N GLN A 32 2.81 44.37 -31.34
CA GLN A 32 3.25 44.02 -29.98
C GLN A 32 4.41 43.04 -29.92
N THR A 33 4.81 42.41 -31.04
CA THR A 33 5.92 41.45 -31.10
C THR A 33 7.24 42.03 -31.62
N GLY A 34 7.39 43.36 -31.60
CA GLY A 34 8.69 44.01 -31.73
C GLY A 34 9.47 44.07 -30.40
N GLY A 35 10.31 43.07 -30.11
CA GLY A 35 11.47 43.22 -29.20
C GLY A 35 11.63 42.21 -28.05
N ASP A 36 12.45 41.18 -28.27
CA ASP A 36 13.37 40.49 -27.33
C ASP A 36 12.90 39.80 -26.03
N ARG A 37 11.63 39.87 -25.58
CA ARG A 37 11.22 39.15 -24.34
C ARG A 37 10.68 37.73 -24.54
N SER A 38 10.01 37.43 -25.66
CA SER A 38 9.35 36.13 -25.89
C SER A 38 10.31 34.96 -26.15
N ALA A 39 11.44 35.18 -26.83
CA ALA A 39 12.40 34.11 -27.13
C ALA A 39 13.16 33.64 -25.87
N MET A 40 13.50 34.57 -24.97
CA MET A 40 14.15 34.30 -23.68
C MET A 40 13.22 33.50 -22.74
N GLN A 41 11.94 33.86 -22.69
CA GLN A 41 10.96 33.19 -21.85
C GLN A 41 10.58 31.79 -22.39
N GLY A 42 10.43 31.64 -23.71
CA GLY A 42 10.19 30.34 -24.37
C GLY A 42 11.37 29.37 -24.22
N GLY A 43 12.61 29.87 -24.28
CA GLY A 43 13.82 29.07 -24.03
C GLY A 43 13.91 28.56 -22.59
N GLN A 44 13.58 29.42 -21.61
CA GLN A 44 13.56 29.05 -20.19
C GLN A 44 12.44 28.03 -19.88
N LEU A 45 11.25 28.20 -20.44
CA LEU A 45 10.14 27.25 -20.33
C LEU A 45 10.50 25.90 -20.95
N LYS A 46 11.18 25.88 -22.09
CA LYS A 46 11.62 24.64 -22.74
C LYS A 46 12.69 23.91 -21.92
N GLN A 47 13.68 24.63 -21.39
CA GLN A 47 14.67 24.03 -20.47
C GLN A 47 14.03 23.49 -19.19
N ALA A 48 13.05 24.19 -18.62
CA ALA A 48 12.33 23.73 -17.45
C ALA A 48 11.49 22.47 -17.75
N LEU A 49 10.87 22.40 -18.92
CA LEU A 49 10.12 21.22 -19.37
C LEU A 49 11.05 20.02 -19.55
N ASP A 50 12.19 20.20 -20.23
CA ASP A 50 13.18 19.15 -20.43
C ASP A 50 13.74 18.64 -19.09
N ALA A 51 14.00 19.54 -18.14
CA ALA A 51 14.43 19.18 -16.79
C ALA A 51 13.36 18.39 -16.03
N LYS A 52 12.07 18.76 -16.17
CA LYS A 52 10.96 18.02 -15.57
C LYS A 52 10.77 16.66 -16.23
N ASP A 53 10.91 16.55 -17.54
CA ASP A 53 10.83 15.27 -18.27
C ASP A 53 11.97 14.33 -17.88
N GLN A 54 13.18 14.85 -17.69
CA GLN A 54 14.29 14.07 -17.13
C GLN A 54 13.98 13.59 -15.71
N GLN A 55 13.41 14.46 -14.87
CA GLN A 55 13.05 14.11 -13.50
C GLN A 55 11.95 13.04 -13.46
N ILE A 56 10.95 13.12 -14.35
CA ILE A 56 9.91 12.09 -14.51
C ILE A 56 10.52 10.75 -14.92
N LYS A 57 11.44 10.75 -15.90
CA LYS A 57 12.14 9.52 -16.32
C LYS A 57 12.92 8.88 -15.18
N ILE A 58 13.64 9.67 -14.39
CA ILE A 58 14.38 9.18 -13.22
C ILE A 58 13.41 8.59 -12.18
N LEU A 59 12.32 9.30 -11.85
CA LEU A 59 11.33 8.82 -10.90
C LEU A 59 10.64 7.54 -11.38
N GLN A 60 10.29 7.45 -12.66
CA GLN A 60 9.75 6.24 -13.27
C GLN A 60 10.73 5.06 -13.19
N GLN A 61 12.03 5.32 -13.38
CA GLN A 61 13.07 4.30 -13.25
C GLN A 61 13.28 3.85 -11.78
N GLN A 62 13.19 4.78 -10.82
CA GLN A 62 13.22 4.45 -9.40
C GLN A 62 11.99 3.63 -8.97
N LEU A 63 10.80 4.00 -9.47
CA LEU A 63 9.57 3.25 -9.23
C LEU A 63 9.65 1.84 -9.79
N SER A 64 10.17 1.66 -11.01
CA SER A 64 10.30 0.33 -11.62
C SER A 64 11.32 -0.55 -10.88
N GLN A 65 12.46 0.00 -10.45
CA GLN A 65 13.42 -0.72 -9.61
C GLN A 65 12.81 -1.13 -8.26
N MET A 66 12.09 -0.21 -7.61
CA MET A 66 11.41 -0.49 -6.33
C MET A 66 10.30 -1.52 -6.47
N GLN A 67 9.54 -1.50 -7.58
CA GLN A 67 8.56 -2.53 -7.92
C GLN A 67 9.21 -3.87 -8.23
N GLN A 68 10.40 -3.92 -8.81
CA GLN A 68 11.15 -5.17 -9.00
C GLN A 68 11.72 -5.71 -7.68
N LEU A 69 12.09 -4.84 -6.72
CA LEU A 69 12.48 -5.24 -5.37
C LEU A 69 11.29 -5.77 -4.56
N ALA A 70 10.15 -5.06 -4.57
CA ALA A 70 8.90 -5.52 -3.98
C ALA A 70 8.37 -6.78 -4.70
N GLY A 71 8.53 -6.82 -6.02
CA GLY A 71 8.21 -7.94 -6.88
C GLY A 71 9.12 -9.15 -6.63
N ALA A 72 10.40 -8.98 -6.32
CA ALA A 72 11.30 -10.06 -5.92
C ALA A 72 10.99 -10.57 -4.50
N ALA A 73 10.44 -9.72 -3.62
CA ALA A 73 9.85 -10.17 -2.35
C ALA A 73 8.54 -10.96 -2.58
N ALA A 74 7.77 -10.63 -3.62
CA ALA A 74 6.53 -11.33 -4.00
C ALA A 74 6.76 -12.55 -4.94
N ALA A 75 7.87 -12.58 -5.67
CA ALA A 75 8.25 -13.55 -6.69
C ALA A 75 9.45 -14.40 -6.29
N THR A 76 10.00 -14.22 -5.09
CA THR A 76 10.56 -15.37 -4.39
C THR A 76 9.45 -16.40 -4.41
N SER A 77 9.71 -17.57 -4.98
CA SER A 77 8.87 -18.75 -4.80
C SER A 77 8.32 -18.73 -3.37
N ARG A 78 7.04 -19.07 -3.17
CA ARG A 78 6.45 -19.22 -1.82
C ARG A 78 7.34 -20.16 -1.01
N THR A 79 8.40 -19.63 -0.42
CA THR A 79 9.30 -20.35 0.45
C THR A 79 8.56 -20.31 1.75
N ASP A 80 8.08 -21.46 2.19
CA ASP A 80 7.43 -21.68 3.48
C ASP A 80 8.45 -21.40 4.59
N LYS A 81 8.78 -20.12 4.78
CA LYS A 81 9.69 -19.61 5.78
C LYS A 81 8.87 -19.37 7.04
N ILE A 82 9.32 -19.97 8.12
CA ILE A 82 8.70 -19.79 9.44
C ILE A 82 9.33 -18.55 10.09
N SER A 83 8.49 -17.61 10.52
CA SER A 83 8.94 -16.47 11.33
C SER A 83 9.30 -16.97 12.74
N LEU A 84 10.40 -16.45 13.32
CA LEU A 84 10.86 -16.75 14.69
C LEU A 84 10.98 -15.51 15.58
N ARG A 85 10.67 -14.34 15.04
CA ARG A 85 10.66 -13.03 15.71
C ARG A 85 9.80 -12.05 14.92
N ASP A 86 9.48 -10.90 15.52
CA ASP A 86 8.79 -9.78 14.87
C ASP A 86 7.47 -10.16 14.17
N PHE A 87 6.76 -11.16 14.71
CA PHE A 87 5.58 -11.78 14.11
C PHE A 87 4.51 -10.77 13.65
N GLN A 88 4.10 -10.91 12.39
CA GLN A 88 3.02 -10.17 11.75
C GLN A 88 1.82 -11.06 11.42
N ILE A 89 0.68 -10.44 11.19
CA ILE A 89 -0.50 -11.13 10.65
C ILE A 89 -0.15 -11.65 9.25
N GLY A 90 -0.47 -12.91 8.98
CA GLY A 90 -0.13 -13.61 7.74
C GLY A 90 1.16 -14.43 7.82
N ASP A 91 1.97 -14.27 8.86
CA ASP A 91 3.20 -15.04 9.03
C ASP A 91 2.91 -16.52 9.28
N LEU A 92 3.75 -17.38 8.68
CA LEU A 92 3.83 -18.79 9.02
C LEU A 92 4.60 -18.93 10.34
N ILE A 93 3.96 -19.58 11.32
CA ILE A 93 4.46 -19.73 12.68
C ILE A 93 4.48 -21.20 13.10
N LEU A 94 5.42 -21.54 13.99
CA LEU A 94 5.47 -22.84 14.63
C LEU A 94 4.89 -22.74 16.04
N LEU A 95 3.75 -23.38 16.25
CA LEU A 95 3.13 -23.55 17.56
C LEU A 95 3.74 -24.76 18.25
N VAL A 96 4.09 -24.63 19.52
CA VAL A 96 4.66 -25.69 20.36
C VAL A 96 3.90 -25.73 21.68
N PHE A 97 3.55 -26.93 22.14
CA PHE A 97 2.96 -27.10 23.46
C PHE A 97 4.06 -26.96 24.53
N ASP A 98 3.92 -26.02 25.45
CA ASP A 98 4.85 -25.81 26.56
C ASP A 98 4.20 -26.28 27.87
N GLU A 99 4.80 -27.31 28.48
CA GLU A 99 4.28 -27.93 29.71
C GLU A 99 4.30 -26.97 30.90
N ARG A 100 5.19 -25.96 30.92
CA ARG A 100 5.26 -24.99 32.02
C ARG A 100 4.03 -24.09 32.08
N TYR A 101 3.46 -23.81 30.91
CA TYR A 101 2.28 -22.97 30.78
C TYR A 101 1.01 -23.77 30.53
N GLU A 102 1.14 -25.07 30.25
CA GLU A 102 0.06 -25.98 29.84
C GLU A 102 -0.73 -25.46 28.63
N ASN A 103 -0.01 -24.83 27.69
CA ASN A 103 -0.61 -24.12 26.57
C ASN A 103 0.26 -24.16 25.32
N TYR A 104 -0.33 -23.83 24.16
CA TYR A 104 0.43 -23.67 22.92
C TYR A 104 1.00 -22.26 22.81
N LEU A 105 2.29 -22.17 22.53
CA LEU A 105 3.01 -20.93 22.31
C LEU A 105 3.65 -20.93 20.92
N VAL A 106 3.83 -19.75 20.34
CA VAL A 106 4.68 -19.60 19.16
C VAL A 106 6.15 -19.77 19.56
N LEU A 107 6.88 -20.63 18.84
CA LEU A 107 8.32 -20.73 18.97
C LEU A 107 8.95 -19.40 18.57
N SER A 108 9.60 -18.74 19.52
CA SER A 108 10.20 -17.43 19.37
C SER A 108 11.64 -17.45 19.86
N THR A 109 12.50 -16.70 19.18
CA THR A 109 13.87 -16.41 19.64
C THR A 109 13.93 -15.24 20.62
N GLY A 110 12.83 -14.48 20.74
CA GLY A 110 12.70 -13.39 21.70
C GLY A 110 12.19 -13.83 23.07
N GLN A 111 12.18 -12.90 24.03
CA GLN A 111 11.70 -13.15 25.40
C GLN A 111 10.17 -13.03 25.54
N THR A 112 9.52 -12.37 24.58
CA THR A 112 8.07 -12.16 24.60
C THR A 112 7.34 -13.46 24.28
N LEU A 113 6.37 -13.82 25.12
CA LEU A 113 5.53 -15.00 24.95
C LEU A 113 4.35 -14.69 24.01
N PHE A 114 3.98 -15.67 23.20
CA PHE A 114 2.86 -15.59 22.25
C PHE A 114 1.95 -16.80 22.45
N PHE A 115 0.89 -16.64 23.23
CA PHE A 115 -0.05 -17.71 23.55
C PHE A 115 -1.11 -17.87 22.47
N LEU A 116 -1.45 -19.10 22.11
CA LEU A 116 -2.55 -19.40 21.21
C LEU A 116 -3.91 -19.10 21.88
N HIS A 117 -4.81 -18.47 21.14
CA HIS A 117 -6.17 -18.22 21.58
C HIS A 117 -6.98 -19.54 21.59
N PRO A 118 -7.82 -19.79 22.62
CA PRO A 118 -8.65 -20.99 22.68
C PRO A 118 -9.58 -21.20 21.46
N GLU A 119 -10.06 -20.11 20.84
CA GLU A 119 -10.91 -20.19 19.64
C GLU A 119 -10.18 -20.81 18.44
N SER A 120 -8.85 -20.62 18.35
CA SER A 120 -8.04 -21.22 17.29
C SER A 120 -7.77 -22.70 17.51
N MET A 121 -7.88 -23.21 18.75
CA MET A 121 -7.62 -24.61 19.07
C MET A 121 -8.55 -25.56 18.29
N THR A 122 -9.83 -25.22 18.20
CA THR A 122 -10.84 -26.02 17.48
C THR A 122 -10.55 -26.05 15.98
N GLY A 123 -10.24 -24.89 15.39
CA GLY A 123 -9.92 -24.78 13.96
C GLY A 123 -8.62 -25.49 13.57
N LEU A 124 -7.70 -25.67 14.52
CA LEU A 124 -6.42 -26.35 14.36
C LEU A 124 -6.46 -27.84 14.78
N ASP A 125 -7.59 -28.34 15.28
CA ASP A 125 -7.73 -29.69 15.89
C ASP A 125 -6.65 -29.97 16.96
N LEU A 126 -6.38 -28.97 17.81
CA LEU A 126 -5.46 -29.06 18.94
C LEU A 126 -6.21 -29.17 20.27
N ALA A 127 -5.60 -29.84 21.23
CA ALA A 127 -6.05 -29.86 22.63
C ALA A 127 -4.85 -29.75 23.57
N THR A 128 -5.05 -29.20 24.76
CA THR A 128 -4.00 -29.13 25.80
C THR A 128 -3.79 -30.46 26.53
N SER A 129 -4.68 -31.43 26.34
CA SER A 129 -4.61 -32.76 26.94
C SER A 129 -5.22 -33.84 26.02
N GLY A 130 -4.91 -35.11 26.30
CA GLY A 130 -5.46 -36.25 25.58
C GLY A 130 -4.84 -36.49 24.18
N PRO A 131 -5.49 -37.31 23.33
CA PRO A 131 -4.92 -37.78 22.06
C PRO A 131 -4.77 -36.69 20.99
N LYS A 132 -5.51 -35.57 21.13
CA LYS A 132 -5.41 -34.41 20.25
C LYS A 132 -4.28 -33.43 20.65
N ARG A 133 -3.60 -33.69 21.76
CA ARG A 133 -2.42 -32.93 22.17
C ARG A 133 -1.23 -33.33 21.32
N ARG A 134 -0.88 -32.44 20.38
CA ARG A 134 0.30 -32.57 19.53
C ARG A 134 1.47 -31.79 20.11
N PRO A 135 2.73 -32.25 20.00
CA PRO A 135 3.88 -31.50 20.52
C PRO A 135 4.05 -30.14 19.81
N TRP A 136 3.75 -30.09 18.51
CA TRP A 136 3.86 -28.88 17.70
C TRP A 136 2.91 -28.89 16.49
N MET A 137 2.71 -27.73 15.88
CA MET A 137 1.93 -27.54 14.66
C MET A 137 2.37 -26.29 13.89
N LEU A 138 2.35 -26.35 12.56
CA LEU A 138 2.47 -25.15 11.72
C LEU A 138 1.11 -24.49 11.51
N ALA A 139 1.06 -23.18 11.63
CA ALA A 139 -0.16 -22.40 11.45
C ALA A 139 0.18 -21.02 10.88
N GLN A 140 -0.83 -20.36 10.30
CA GLN A 140 -0.72 -18.97 9.86
C GLN A 140 -1.36 -18.06 10.91
N MET A 141 -0.63 -17.02 11.36
CA MET A 141 -1.17 -16.04 12.31
C MET A 141 -2.25 -15.19 11.65
N THR A 142 -3.41 -15.06 12.29
CA THR A 142 -4.55 -14.29 11.77
C THR A 142 -4.82 -13.04 12.59
N ASP A 143 -4.50 -13.05 13.88
CA ASP A 143 -4.67 -11.90 14.76
C ASP A 143 -3.69 -11.96 15.94
N LYS A 144 -3.45 -10.80 16.57
CA LYS A 144 -2.52 -10.64 17.69
C LYS A 144 -2.96 -9.49 18.60
N GLU A 145 -3.23 -9.85 19.86
CA GLU A 145 -3.62 -8.93 20.92
C GLU A 145 -2.50 -8.81 21.96
N TYR A 146 -2.21 -7.59 22.41
CA TYR A 146 -1.28 -7.36 23.51
C TYR A 146 -1.99 -7.46 24.86
N CYS A 147 -1.47 -8.30 25.75
CA CYS A 147 -2.07 -8.59 27.04
C CYS A 147 -1.10 -8.36 28.20
N GLN A 148 -1.66 -8.14 29.39
CA GLN A 148 -0.92 -8.13 30.65
C GLN A 148 -1.64 -8.97 31.70
N ALA A 149 -0.92 -9.85 32.38
CA ALA A 149 -1.45 -10.65 33.46
C ALA A 149 -1.82 -9.78 34.67
N LYS A 150 -3.11 -9.75 35.02
CA LYS A 150 -3.61 -8.96 36.17
C LYS A 150 -3.78 -9.78 37.45
N LYS A 151 -3.85 -11.10 37.35
CA LYS A 151 -4.15 -12.03 38.46
C LYS A 151 -3.00 -13.02 38.67
N PRO A 152 -2.65 -13.36 39.92
CA PRO A 152 -1.52 -14.27 40.22
C PRO A 152 -1.79 -15.71 39.76
N HIS A 153 -3.02 -16.18 39.89
CA HIS A 153 -3.44 -17.50 39.41
C HIS A 153 -4.23 -17.34 38.10
N ASN A 154 -3.52 -17.03 37.02
CA ASN A 154 -4.12 -16.87 35.69
C ASN A 154 -3.91 -18.13 34.84
N ARG A 155 -4.78 -18.32 33.86
CA ARG A 155 -4.79 -19.47 32.94
C ARG A 155 -3.55 -19.64 32.05
N PHE A 156 -2.62 -18.69 32.10
CA PHE A 156 -1.37 -18.74 31.35
C PHE A 156 -0.19 -19.10 32.26
N HIS A 157 -0.41 -19.29 33.56
CA HIS A 157 0.61 -19.63 34.56
C HIS A 157 1.82 -18.68 34.58
N VAL A 158 1.61 -17.41 34.21
CA VAL A 158 2.63 -16.36 34.27
C VAL A 158 2.50 -15.49 35.52
N PRO A 159 3.57 -14.88 36.03
CA PRO A 159 3.49 -13.90 37.12
C PRO A 159 2.60 -12.70 36.81
N VAL A 160 2.04 -12.06 37.85
CA VAL A 160 1.33 -10.79 37.72
C VAL A 160 2.24 -9.74 37.10
N GLY A 161 1.68 -8.93 36.20
CA GLY A 161 2.40 -7.86 35.50
C GLY A 161 3.10 -8.33 34.23
N THR A 162 3.26 -9.64 34.01
CA THR A 162 3.85 -10.19 32.78
C THR A 162 3.08 -9.73 31.56
N LYS A 163 3.79 -9.20 30.57
CA LYS A 163 3.24 -8.75 29.29
C LYS A 163 3.54 -9.80 28.22
N PHE A 164 2.54 -10.11 27.41
CA PHE A 164 2.61 -11.15 26.40
C PHE A 164 1.62 -10.85 25.27
N TYR A 165 1.72 -11.59 24.17
CA TYR A 165 0.72 -11.56 23.11
C TYR A 165 -0.18 -12.79 23.17
N ARG A 166 -1.44 -12.59 22.82
CA ARG A 166 -2.42 -13.64 22.57
C ARG A 166 -2.77 -13.61 21.10
N ILE A 167 -2.54 -14.72 20.40
CA ILE A 167 -2.63 -14.78 18.94
C ILE A 167 -3.75 -15.71 18.50
N GLN A 168 -4.43 -15.36 17.42
CA GLN A 168 -5.26 -16.30 16.68
C GLN A 168 -4.47 -16.84 15.50
N ALA A 169 -4.73 -18.09 15.15
CA ALA A 169 -4.12 -18.73 14.01
C ALA A 169 -5.09 -19.70 13.33
N LYS A 170 -4.80 -20.01 12.07
CA LYS A 170 -5.53 -20.99 11.25
C LYS A 170 -4.56 -22.00 10.64
N PRO A 171 -5.04 -23.20 10.23
CA PRO A 171 -4.22 -24.15 9.50
C PRO A 171 -3.57 -23.50 8.28
N CYS A 172 -2.30 -23.83 8.01
CA CYS A 172 -1.68 -23.46 6.74
C CYS A 172 -2.19 -24.40 5.66
N GLU A 173 -2.86 -23.86 4.63
CA GLU A 173 -3.16 -24.61 3.41
C GLU A 173 -1.85 -24.82 2.63
N ARG A 174 -1.63 -26.04 2.13
CA ARG A 174 -0.50 -26.39 1.26
C ARG A 174 -0.84 -26.10 -0.19
#